data_AF-A0A529GFL1-F1
#
_entry.id   AF-A0A529GFL1-F1
#
_cell.length_a   1.000
_cell.length_b   1.000
_cell.length_c   1.000
_cell.angle_alpha   90.00
_cell.angle_beta   90.00
_cell.angle_gamma   90.00
#
_symmetry.space_group_name_H-M   'P 1'
#
loop_
_entity.id
_entity.type
_entity.pdbx_description
1 polymer ?
#
loop_
_entity_poly.entity_id
_entity_poly.type
_entity_poly.pdbx_seq_one_letter_code
_entity_poly.pdbx_strand_id
1 'polypeptide(L)' 'MAGPGDNTRNKPKNGSEADSFKRSVTVCMRAIAGDKDLEVGFAKDRPALA' A
#
# COMPACT_ATOMS: atom_id res chain seq x y z
N MET A 1 25.55 -5.33 11.96
CA MET A 1 24.60 -4.21 12.09
C MET A 1 24.66 -3.44 10.78
N ALA A 2 23.53 -3.15 10.13
CA ALA A 2 23.52 -2.54 8.80
C ALA A 2 24.24 -1.17 8.81
N GLY A 3 25.05 -0.90 7.78
CA GLY A 3 25.84 0.31 7.63
C GLY A 3 25.07 1.46 6.96
N PRO A 4 25.64 2.68 6.93
CA PRO A 4 25.06 3.80 6.21
C PRO A 4 24.87 3.44 4.73
N GLY A 5 23.63 3.49 4.24
CA GLY A 5 23.31 3.16 2.85
C GLY A 5 22.72 1.77 2.61
N ASP A 6 22.77 0.85 3.57
CA ASP A 6 22.26 -0.52 3.38
C ASP A 6 20.74 -0.58 3.12
N ASN A 7 19.99 0.46 3.52
CA ASN A 7 18.55 0.57 3.24
C ASN A 7 18.24 1.52 2.07
N THR A 8 19.26 2.07 1.41
CA THR A 8 19.06 3.01 0.30
C THR A 8 18.82 2.25 -1.00
N ARG A 9 17.58 2.29 -1.48
CA ARG A 9 17.23 1.72 -2.79
C ARG A 9 17.40 2.82 -3.85
N ASN A 10 18.54 2.86 -4.51
CA ASN A 10 18.90 3.88 -5.52
C ASN A 10 18.12 3.77 -6.86
N LYS A 11 17.14 2.86 -6.95
CA LYS A 11 16.33 2.64 -8.15
C LYS A 11 15.02 3.40 -8.00
N PRO A 12 14.62 4.26 -8.96
CA PRO A 12 13.30 4.88 -8.93
C PRO A 12 12.25 3.78 -8.84
N LYS A 13 11.34 3.90 -7.86
CA LYS A 13 10.21 2.96 -7.72
C LYS A 13 9.34 3.11 -8.97
N ASN A 14 9.40 2.13 -9.86
CA ASN A 14 8.44 2.02 -10.96
C ASN A 14 7.07 1.74 -10.34
N GLY A 15 6.19 2.74 -10.36
CA GLY A 15 4.86 2.70 -9.76
C GLY A 15 4.73 3.77 -8.67
N SER A 16 3.71 4.61 -8.79
CA SER A 16 3.40 5.61 -7.78
C SER A 16 3.29 4.92 -6.41
N GLU A 17 4.07 5.39 -5.43
CA GLU A 17 4.13 4.85 -4.06
C GLU A 17 2.73 4.65 -3.47
N ALA A 18 1.82 5.56 -3.81
CA ALA A 18 0.43 5.52 -3.38
C ALA A 18 -0.31 4.29 -3.90
N ASP A 19 -0.13 3.89 -5.16
CA ASP A 19 -0.81 2.72 -5.74
C ASP A 19 -0.29 1.42 -5.13
N SER A 20 1.03 1.35 -4.89
CA SER A 20 1.65 0.22 -4.19
C SER A 20 1.14 0.09 -2.76
N PHE A 21 1.00 1.22 -2.07
CA PHE A 21 0.44 1.28 -0.72
C PHE A 21 -1.02 0.83 -0.70
N LYS A 22 -1.86 1.40 -1.57
CA LYS A 22 -3.28 1.05 -1.67
C LYS A 22 -3.47 -0.45 -1.90
N ARG A 23 -2.75 -1.02 -2.88
CA ARG A 23 -2.78 -2.45 -3.17
C ARG A 23 -2.37 -3.31 -1.97
N SER A 24 -1.30 -2.93 -1.27
CA SER A 24 -0.79 -3.69 -0.11
C SER A 24 -1.82 -3.72 1.03
N VAL A 25 -2.42 -2.57 1.36
CA VAL A 25 -3.45 -2.47 2.40
C VAL A 25 -4.68 -3.32 2.04
N THR A 26 -5.16 -3.24 0.79
CA THR A 26 -6.31 -4.03 0.35
C THR A 26 -6.07 -5.55 0.50
N VAL A 27 -4.90 -6.04 0.10
CA VAL A 27 -4.57 -7.47 0.23
C VAL A 27 -4.47 -7.89 1.70
N CYS A 28 -3.82 -7.10 2.55
CA CYS A 28 -3.72 -7.39 3.98
C CYS A 28 -5.10 -7.46 4.64
N MET A 29 -5.99 -6.49 4.37
CA MET A 29 -7.33 -6.46 4.95
C MET A 29 -8.17 -7.67 4.52
N ARG A 30 -8.11 -8.06 3.24
CA ARG A 30 -8.78 -9.27 2.74
C ARG A 30 -8.25 -10.54 3.41
N ALA A 31 -6.93 -10.64 3.58
CA ALA A 31 -6.31 -11.79 4.24
C ALA A 31 -6.74 -11.92 5.70
N ILE A 32 -6.80 -10.80 6.43
CA ILE A 32 -7.23 -10.77 7.84
C ILE A 32 -8.73 -11.09 7.97
N ALA A 33 -9.55 -10.54 7.08
CA ALA A 33 -11.00 -10.75 7.10
C ALA A 33 -11.41 -12.16 6.60
N GLY A 34 -10.53 -12.85 5.86
CA GLY A 34 -10.90 -14.11 5.19
C GLY A 34 -11.88 -13.94 4.02
N ASP A 35 -12.11 -12.69 3.61
CA ASP A 35 -13.07 -12.31 2.56
C ASP A 35 -12.32 -11.71 1.36
N LYS A 36 -12.52 -12.30 0.18
CA LYS A 36 -11.87 -11.87 -1.07
C LYS A 36 -12.56 -10.67 -1.70
N ASP A 37 -13.83 -10.45 -1.37
CA ASP A 37 -14.67 -9.41 -1.95
C ASP A 37 -14.68 -8.13 -1.09
N LEU A 38 -14.05 -8.16 0.09
CA LEU A 38 -13.86 -6.99 0.94
C LEU A 38 -13.22 -5.83 0.15
N GLU A 39 -13.84 -4.66 0.26
CA GLU A 39 -13.42 -3.44 -0.41
C GLU A 39 -12.74 -2.47 0.55
N VAL A 40 -11.65 -1.83 0.11
CA VAL A 40 -10.96 -0.77 0.86
C VAL A 40 -11.05 0.52 0.06
N GLY A 41 -11.82 1.48 0.57
CA GLY A 41 -11.92 2.83 0.03
C GLY A 41 -10.88 3.77 0.65
N PHE A 42 -10.27 4.63 -0.16
CA PHE A 42 -9.36 5.67 0.32
C PHE A 42 -10.00 7.05 0.14
N ALA A 43 -9.97 7.88 1.18
CA ALA A 43 -10.63 9.19 1.22
C ALA A 43 -10.31 10.10 0.02
N LYS A 44 -9.06 10.08 -0.48
CA LYS A 44 -8.66 10.87 -1.67
C LYS A 44 -9.34 10.43 -2.97
N ASP A 45 -9.72 9.16 -3.07
CA ASP A 45 -10.43 8.60 -4.23
C ASP A 45 -11.95 8.62 -4.05
N ARG A 46 -12.41 8.69 -2.79
CA ARG A 46 -13.83 8.74 -2.40
C ARG A 46 -14.03 9.86 -1.37
N PRO A 47 -14.13 11.12 -1.81
CA PRO A 47 -14.28 12.25 -0.89
C PRO A 47 -15.52 12.16 0.01
N ALA A 48 -16.54 11.39 -0.38
CA ALA A 48 -17.73 11.14 0.44
C ALA A 48 -17.47 10.24 1.67
N LEU A 49 -16.28 9.64 1.80
CA LEU A 49 -15.87 8.83 2.95
C LEU A 49 -14.96 9.59 3.94
N ALA A 50 -14.67 10.87 3.68
CA ALA A 50 -13.73 11.69 4.46
C ALA A 50 -14.44 12.56 5.50
#